data_AF-A0A7S4EVV6-F1
#
_entry.id   AF-A0A7S4EVV6-F1
#
_cell.length_a   1.000
_cell.length_b   1.000
_cell.length_c   1.000
_cell.angle_alpha   90.00
_cell.angle_beta   90.00
_cell.angle_gamma   90.00
#
_symmetry.space_group_name_H-M   'P 1'
#
loop_
_entity.id
_entity.type
_entity.pdbx_description
1 polymer ?
#
loop_
_entity_poly.entity_id
_entity_poly.type
_entity_poly.pdbx_seq_one_letter_code
_entity_poly.pdbx_strand_id
1 'polypeptide(L)'
;MIGGLFAFQSAVSVAGAAPSAWLADKVGPGRVLAPAMCTSASAIAIFPFAETVPQAVAVLLLWSIGGTLLGSAPTAHASNIVGMQNRAQALALMRTAGDVGLLSGASVVGAAATLIGSEAAMQTTASFLLCSAASYVLLRR
;
A
#
# COMPACT_ATOMS: atom_id res chain seq x y z
N MET A 1 1.19 15.12 20.05
CA MET A 1 2.06 13.90 20.05
C MET A 1 1.84 13.15 18.74
N ILE A 2 2.64 13.45 17.71
CA ILE A 2 2.49 12.84 16.38
C ILE A 2 2.96 11.37 16.39
N GLY A 3 4.00 11.05 17.18
CA GLY A 3 4.50 9.68 17.31
C GLY A 3 3.47 8.67 17.83
N GLY A 4 2.55 9.08 18.71
CA GLY A 4 1.48 8.21 19.20
C GLY A 4 0.48 7.77 18.12
N LEU A 5 0.20 8.65 17.15
CA LEU A 5 -0.69 8.35 16.02
C LEU A 5 -0.09 7.28 15.10
N PHE A 6 1.19 7.42 14.75
CA PHE A 6 1.90 6.43 13.92
C PHE A 6 2.14 5.11 14.67
N ALA A 7 2.36 5.15 15.99
CA ALA A 7 2.43 3.94 16.81
C ALA A 7 1.08 3.19 16.80
N PHE A 8 -0.03 3.90 16.95
CA PHE A 8 -1.36 3.33 16.87
C PHE A 8 -1.67 2.75 15.47
N GLN A 9 -1.33 3.49 14.41
CA GLN A 9 -1.44 3.03 13.03
C GLN A 9 -0.67 1.72 12.81
N SER A 10 0.55 1.63 13.33
CA SER A 10 1.40 0.44 13.24
C SER A 10 0.80 -0.72 14.01
N ALA A 11 0.29 -0.48 15.23
CA ALA A 11 -0.40 -1.51 16.02
C ALA A 11 -1.61 -2.07 15.29
N VAL A 12 -2.40 -1.21 14.63
CA VAL A 12 -3.54 -1.61 13.81
C VAL A 12 -3.11 -2.42 12.60
N SER A 13 -2.01 -2.02 11.93
CA SER A 13 -1.49 -2.78 10.79
C SER A 13 -1.01 -4.18 11.21
N VAL A 14 -0.34 -4.29 12.35
CA VAL A 14 0.09 -5.59 12.91
C VAL A 14 -1.12 -6.46 13.30
N ALA A 15 -2.11 -5.89 14.00
CA ALA A 15 -3.33 -6.61 14.36
C ALA A 15 -4.15 -7.01 13.13
N GLY A 16 -4.18 -6.15 12.11
CA GLY A 16 -4.86 -6.37 10.83
C GLY A 16 -4.15 -7.37 9.91
N ALA A 17 -2.89 -7.73 10.18
CA ALA A 17 -2.11 -8.59 9.31
C ALA A 17 -2.69 -10.01 9.21
N ALA A 18 -3.06 -10.60 10.35
CA ALA A 18 -3.66 -11.93 10.41
C ALA A 18 -5.01 -12.03 9.65
N PRO A 19 -6.00 -11.15 9.89
CA PRO A 19 -7.27 -11.18 9.15
C PRO A 19 -7.09 -10.82 7.67
N SER A 20 -6.17 -9.91 7.34
CA SER A 20 -5.86 -9.55 5.95
C SER A 20 -5.25 -10.72 5.18
N ALA A 21 -4.34 -11.47 5.82
CA ALA A 21 -3.77 -12.69 5.25
C ALA A 21 -4.84 -13.77 5.05
N TRP A 22 -5.69 -14.01 6.06
CA TRP A 22 -6.81 -14.95 5.94
C TRP A 22 -7.78 -14.59 4.80
N LEU A 23 -8.09 -13.30 4.64
CA LEU A 23 -8.95 -12.81 3.55
C LEU A 23 -8.28 -13.00 2.18
N ALA A 24 -6.98 -12.70 2.08
CA ALA A 24 -6.20 -12.91 0.87
C ALA A 24 -6.12 -14.38 0.47
N ASP A 25 -5.98 -15.28 1.44
CA ASP A 25 -5.94 -16.74 1.23
C ASP A 25 -7.30 -17.27 0.73
N LYS A 26 -8.42 -16.73 1.22
CA LYS A 26 -9.77 -17.19 0.84
C LYS A 26 -10.24 -16.67 -0.52
N VAL A 27 -9.95 -15.40 -0.84
CA VAL A 27 -10.42 -14.73 -2.08
C VAL A 27 -9.42 -14.89 -3.23
N GLY A 28 -8.17 -15.21 -2.90
CA GLY A 28 -7.05 -15.32 -3.82
C GLY A 28 -6.24 -14.02 -3.87
N PRO A 29 -4.91 -14.07 -3.65
CA PRO A 29 -4.09 -12.87 -3.41
C PRO A 29 -4.14 -11.88 -4.59
N GLY A 30 -4.19 -12.38 -5.83
CA GLY A 30 -4.29 -11.50 -7.00
C GLY A 30 -5.60 -10.72 -7.08
N ARG A 31 -6.74 -11.22 -6.56
CA ARG A 31 -8.03 -10.50 -6.58
C ARG A 31 -8.11 -9.41 -5.51
N VAL A 32 -7.29 -9.51 -4.47
CA VAL A 32 -7.28 -8.58 -3.34
C VAL A 32 -6.34 -7.38 -3.57
N LEU A 33 -5.39 -7.50 -4.49
CA LEU A 33 -4.44 -6.43 -4.82
C LEU A 33 -5.10 -5.14 -5.32
N ALA A 34 -5.99 -5.22 -6.32
CA ALA A 34 -6.68 -4.05 -6.87
C ALA A 34 -7.52 -3.29 -5.81
N PRO A 35 -8.41 -3.93 -5.04
CA PRO A 35 -9.17 -3.22 -4.01
C PRO A 35 -8.28 -2.70 -2.87
N ALA A 36 -7.18 -3.38 -2.53
CA ALA A 36 -6.23 -2.89 -1.53
C ALA A 36 -5.55 -1.59 -1.99
N MET A 37 -5.08 -1.54 -3.24
CA MET A 37 -4.52 -0.32 -3.85
C MET A 37 -5.54 0.82 -3.88
N CYS A 38 -6.79 0.57 -4.27
CA CYS A 38 -7.85 1.59 -4.27
C CYS A 38 -8.18 2.11 -2.86
N THR A 39 -8.19 1.22 -1.86
CA THR A 39 -8.45 1.59 -0.47
C THR A 39 -7.34 2.47 0.08
N SER A 40 -6.08 2.09 -0.15
CA SER A 40 -4.91 2.90 0.24
C SER A 40 -4.89 4.24 -0.49
N ALA A 41 -5.16 4.26 -1.79
CA ALA A 41 -5.18 5.50 -2.57
C ALA A 41 -6.27 6.47 -2.09
N SER A 42 -7.47 5.95 -1.80
CA SER A 42 -8.56 6.76 -1.24
C SER A 42 -8.17 7.36 0.11
N ALA A 43 -7.53 6.58 0.99
CA ALA A 43 -7.07 7.10 2.28
C ALA A 43 -6.00 8.20 2.11
N ILE A 44 -5.03 7.99 1.22
CA ILE A 44 -3.99 9.00 0.91
C ILE A 44 -4.62 10.28 0.33
N ALA A 45 -5.64 10.17 -0.53
CA ALA A 45 -6.32 11.31 -1.12
C ALA A 45 -7.17 12.10 -0.10
N ILE A 46 -7.74 11.42 0.90
CA ILE A 46 -8.62 12.04 1.91
C ILE A 46 -7.80 12.67 3.05
N PHE A 47 -6.61 12.14 3.36
CA PHE A 47 -5.80 12.59 4.50
C PHE A 47 -5.50 14.10 4.54
N PRO A 48 -5.21 14.80 3.42
CA PRO A 48 -5.02 16.25 3.42
C PRO A 48 -6.22 17.05 3.95
N PHE A 49 -7.44 16.50 3.85
CA PHE A 49 -8.67 17.17 4.29
C PHE A 49 -8.99 16.88 5.77
N ALA A 50 -8.14 16.14 6.48
CA ALA A 50 -8.34 15.85 7.90
C ALA A 50 -7.87 17.02 8.77
N GLU A 51 -8.80 17.91 9.13
CA GLU A 51 -8.52 19.08 9.97
C GLU A 51 -8.48 18.75 11.48
N THR A 52 -9.04 17.59 11.87
CA THR A 52 -9.15 17.18 13.27
C THR A 52 -8.42 15.85 13.54
N VAL A 53 -7.94 15.67 14.78
CA VAL A 53 -7.25 14.44 15.21
C VAL A 53 -8.11 13.18 15.00
N PRO A 54 -9.43 13.16 15.32
CA PRO A 54 -10.26 11.98 15.07
C PRO A 54 -10.40 11.65 13.59
N GLN A 55 -10.49 12.65 12.71
CA GLN A 55 -10.52 12.43 11.26
C GLN A 55 -9.20 11.84 10.76
N ALA A 56 -8.07 12.36 11.22
CA ALA A 56 -6.76 11.83 10.87
C ALA A 56 -6.62 10.35 11.31
N VAL A 57 -7.06 10.00 12.53
CA VAL A 57 -7.06 8.61 13.00
C VAL A 57 -7.92 7.72 12.10
N ALA A 58 -9.13 8.14 11.74
CA ALA A 58 -10.02 7.37 10.87
C ALA A 58 -9.40 7.10 9.49
N VAL A 59 -8.75 8.11 8.90
CA VAL A 59 -8.06 7.97 7.62
C VAL A 59 -6.83 7.07 7.74
N LEU A 60 -6.04 7.21 8.81
CA LEU A 60 -4.88 6.33 9.06
C LEU A 60 -5.29 4.87 9.28
N LEU A 61 -6.44 4.62 9.92
CA LEU A 61 -7.01 3.28 10.05
C LEU A 61 -7.36 2.69 8.68
N LEU A 62 -8.04 3.46 7.83
CA LEU A 62 -8.37 3.05 6.47
C LEU A 62 -7.10 2.78 5.65
N TRP A 63 -6.10 3.64 5.78
CA TRP A 63 -4.81 3.46 5.12
C TRP A 63 -4.10 2.20 5.62
N SER A 64 -4.11 1.94 6.94
CA SER A 64 -3.54 0.72 7.52
C SER A 64 -4.21 -0.54 6.98
N ILE A 65 -5.53 -0.57 6.81
CA ILE A 65 -6.23 -1.73 6.25
C ILE A 65 -5.72 -2.04 4.84
N GLY A 66 -5.69 -1.03 3.95
CA GLY A 66 -5.19 -1.21 2.59
C GLY A 66 -3.70 -1.57 2.55
N GLY A 67 -2.89 -0.89 3.36
CA GLY A 67 -1.44 -1.12 3.44
C GLY A 67 -1.09 -2.52 3.95
N THR A 68 -1.88 -3.05 4.88
CA THR A 68 -1.67 -4.39 5.43
C THR A 68 -1.95 -5.47 4.39
N LEU A 69 -2.99 -5.30 3.57
CA LEU A 69 -3.26 -6.20 2.43
C LEU A 69 -2.15 -6.14 1.39
N LEU A 70 -1.62 -4.95 1.10
CA LEU A 70 -0.49 -4.77 0.18
C LEU A 70 0.82 -5.35 0.71
N GLY A 71 0.98 -5.49 2.04
CA GLY A 71 2.18 -6.07 2.64
C GLY A 71 2.37 -7.57 2.35
N SER A 72 1.28 -8.33 2.23
CA SER A 72 1.35 -9.80 2.07
C SER A 72 0.88 -10.29 0.69
N ALA A 73 -0.09 -9.61 0.06
CA ALA A 73 -0.71 -10.07 -1.17
C ALA A 73 0.24 -10.18 -2.39
N PRO A 74 1.19 -9.25 -2.65
CA PRO A 74 2.11 -9.37 -3.79
C PRO A 74 3.01 -10.60 -3.68
N THR A 75 3.54 -10.86 -2.48
CA THR A 75 4.39 -12.02 -2.17
C THR A 75 3.64 -13.33 -2.38
N ALA A 76 2.40 -13.41 -1.88
CA ALA A 76 1.54 -14.57 -2.07
C ALA A 76 1.14 -14.77 -3.53
N HIS A 77 0.90 -13.67 -4.27
CA HIS A 77 0.56 -13.75 -5.69
C HIS A 77 1.76 -14.22 -6.53
N ALA A 78 2.95 -13.65 -6.32
CA ALA A 78 4.17 -14.02 -7.01
C ALA A 78 4.58 -15.48 -6.72
N SER A 79 4.43 -15.93 -5.48
CA SER A 79 4.74 -17.32 -5.14
C SER A 79 3.78 -18.30 -5.81
N ASN A 80 2.51 -17.95 -5.99
CA ASN A 80 1.50 -18.82 -6.61
C ASN A 80 1.65 -18.98 -8.13
N ILE A 81 2.20 -17.99 -8.83
CA ILE A 81 2.36 -18.03 -10.29
C ILE A 81 3.72 -18.62 -10.73
N VAL A 82 4.71 -18.65 -9.84
CA VAL A 82 6.06 -19.14 -10.14
C VAL A 82 6.26 -20.56 -9.60
N GLY A 83 6.80 -21.45 -10.44
CA GLY A 83 7.15 -22.82 -10.05
C GLY A 83 8.20 -22.87 -8.93
N MET A 84 8.20 -23.95 -8.15
CA MET A 84 9.06 -24.14 -6.97
C MET A 84 10.54 -23.84 -7.21
N GLN A 85 11.07 -24.20 -8.39
CA GLN A 85 12.47 -24.01 -8.77
C GLN A 85 12.87 -22.53 -8.88
N ASN A 86 11.96 -21.68 -9.36
CA ASN A 86 12.22 -20.26 -9.61
C ASN A 86 11.63 -19.34 -8.52
N ARG A 87 10.86 -19.89 -7.57
CA ARG A 87 10.14 -19.11 -6.55
C ARG A 87 11.08 -18.27 -5.68
N ALA A 88 12.21 -18.82 -5.26
CA ALA A 88 13.18 -18.08 -4.45
C ALA A 88 13.74 -16.86 -5.21
N GLN A 89 14.11 -17.05 -6.47
CA GLN A 89 14.61 -15.97 -7.33
C GLN A 89 13.54 -14.91 -7.60
N ALA A 90 12.30 -15.33 -7.88
CA ALA A 90 11.19 -14.40 -8.11
C ALA A 90 10.87 -13.55 -6.88
N LEU A 91 10.87 -14.16 -5.68
CA LEU A 91 10.65 -13.43 -4.43
C LEU A 91 11.82 -12.49 -4.09
N ALA A 92 13.06 -12.89 -4.40
CA ALA A 92 14.22 -12.02 -4.26
C ALA A 92 14.14 -10.81 -5.19
N LEU A 93 13.82 -11.03 -6.48
CA LEU A 93 13.63 -9.95 -7.45
C LEU A 93 12.51 -9.00 -7.03
N MET A 94 11.37 -9.54 -6.56
CA MET A 94 10.25 -8.74 -6.07
C MET A 94 10.64 -7.90 -4.85
N ARG A 95 11.45 -8.45 -3.92
CA ARG A 95 11.99 -7.68 -2.79
C ARG A 95 12.87 -6.53 -3.27
N THR A 96 13.81 -6.80 -4.16
CA THR A 96 14.70 -5.78 -4.71
C THR A 96 13.94 -4.69 -5.45
N ALA A 97 12.94 -5.06 -6.27
CA ALA A 97 12.06 -4.10 -6.93
C ALA A 97 11.28 -3.25 -5.92
N GLY A 98 10.81 -3.86 -4.82
CA GLY A 98 10.19 -3.16 -3.70
C GLY A 98 11.10 -2.15 -3.03
N ASP A 99 12.35 -2.53 -2.74
CA ASP A 99 13.34 -1.65 -2.09
C ASP A 99 13.71 -0.46 -3.01
N VAL A 100 13.87 -0.71 -4.31
CA VAL A 100 14.10 0.35 -5.30
C VAL A 100 12.90 1.29 -5.39
N GLY A 101 11.68 0.73 -5.41
CA GLY A 101 10.45 1.52 -5.41
C GLY A 101 10.30 2.36 -4.14
N LEU A 102 10.63 1.81 -2.98
CA LEU A 102 10.59 2.52 -1.70
C LEU A 102 11.57 3.70 -1.69
N LEU A 103 12.83 3.47 -2.10
CA LEU A 103 13.87 4.50 -2.12
C LEU A 103 13.53 5.61 -3.14
N SER A 104 13.25 5.23 -4.38
CA SER A 104 12.96 6.19 -5.45
C SER A 104 11.65 6.93 -5.20
N GLY A 105 10.59 6.22 -4.77
CA GLY A 105 9.30 6.80 -4.43
C GLY A 105 9.38 7.78 -3.27
N ALA A 106 10.02 7.40 -2.15
CA ALA A 106 10.19 8.30 -1.00
C ALA A 106 11.00 9.56 -1.38
N SER A 107 12.05 9.39 -2.19
CA SER A 107 12.88 10.51 -2.64
C SER A 107 12.09 11.48 -3.54
N VAL A 108 11.34 10.95 -4.52
CA VAL A 108 10.55 11.76 -5.46
C VAL A 108 9.40 12.45 -4.76
N VAL A 109 8.64 11.73 -3.92
CA VAL A 109 7.50 12.30 -3.19
C VAL A 109 7.97 13.31 -2.15
N GLY A 110 9.10 13.07 -1.46
CA GLY A 110 9.69 14.03 -0.53
C GLY A 110 10.17 15.31 -1.22
N ALA A 111 10.82 15.18 -2.39
CA ALA A 111 11.20 16.33 -3.20
C ALA A 111 9.97 17.10 -3.70
N ALA A 112 8.95 16.39 -4.18
CA ALA A 112 7.67 16.99 -4.59
C ALA A 112 7.00 17.74 -3.43
N ALA A 113 6.93 17.15 -2.24
CA ALA A 113 6.34 17.80 -1.06
C ALA A 113 7.06 19.11 -0.70
N THR A 114 8.36 19.21 -0.97
CA THR A 114 9.15 20.43 -0.74
C THR A 114 8.86 21.52 -1.77
N LEU A 115 8.55 21.15 -3.02
CA LEU A 115 8.35 22.08 -4.13
C LEU A 115 6.90 22.53 -4.31
N ILE A 116 5.95 21.59 -4.22
CA ILE A 116 4.52 21.81 -4.50
C ILE A 116 3.64 21.67 -3.26
N GLY A 117 4.24 21.43 -2.08
CA GLY A 117 3.54 21.23 -0.82
C GLY A 117 3.07 19.78 -0.60
N SER A 118 2.84 19.45 0.66
CA SER A 118 2.46 18.09 1.09
C SER A 118 1.13 17.64 0.51
N GLU A 119 0.14 18.53 0.40
CA GLU A 119 -1.20 18.19 -0.11
C GLU A 119 -1.13 17.71 -1.57
N ALA A 120 -0.48 18.48 -2.44
CA ALA A 120 -0.31 18.11 -3.85
C ALA A 120 0.56 16.85 -4.02
N ALA A 121 1.59 16.68 -3.18
CA ALA A 121 2.39 15.45 -3.16
C ALA A 121 1.57 14.20 -2.76
N MET A 122 0.62 14.35 -1.84
CA MET A 122 -0.29 13.26 -1.48
C MET A 122 -1.29 12.95 -2.59
N GLN A 123 -1.86 13.97 -3.24
CA GLN A 123 -2.81 13.76 -4.37
C GLN A 123 -2.14 13.10 -5.57
N THR A 124 -0.92 13.51 -5.91
CA THR A 124 -0.14 12.84 -6.97
C THR A 124 0.14 11.38 -6.60
N THR A 125 0.56 11.10 -5.36
CA THR A 125 0.78 9.73 -4.88
C THR A 125 -0.48 8.87 -4.97
N ALA A 126 -1.64 9.39 -4.55
CA ALA A 126 -2.92 8.70 -4.68
C ALA A 126 -3.26 8.39 -6.15
N SER A 127 -3.03 9.36 -7.04
CA SER A 127 -3.25 9.20 -8.48
C SER A 127 -2.36 8.10 -9.09
N PHE A 128 -1.07 8.10 -8.74
CA PHE A 128 -0.13 7.06 -9.18
C PHE A 128 -0.54 5.67 -8.69
N LEU A 129 -0.99 5.56 -7.44
CA LEU A 129 -1.45 4.28 -6.88
C LEU A 129 -2.75 3.79 -7.57
N LEU A 130 -3.67 4.69 -7.92
CA LEU A 130 -4.85 4.35 -8.73
C LEU A 130 -4.49 3.93 -10.15
N CYS A 131 -3.54 4.61 -10.80
CA CYS A 131 -3.02 4.21 -12.09
C CYS A 131 -2.37 2.82 -12.03
N SER A 132 -1.65 2.50 -10.96
CA SER A 132 -1.08 1.17 -10.71
C SER A 132 -2.17 0.12 -10.49
N ALA A 133 -3.26 0.46 -9.79
CA ALA A 133 -4.40 -0.44 -9.64
C ALA A 133 -5.08 -0.72 -10.99
N ALA A 134 -5.28 0.33 -11.79
CA ALA A 134 -5.86 0.22 -13.13
C ALA A 134 -4.98 -0.59 -14.08
N SER A 135 -3.67 -0.32 -14.11
CA SER A 135 -2.72 -1.08 -14.94
C SER A 135 -2.68 -2.55 -14.53
N TYR A 136 -2.69 -2.85 -13.22
CA TYR A 136 -2.75 -4.22 -12.72
C TYR A 136 -4.03 -4.93 -13.18
N VAL A 137 -5.19 -4.28 -13.13
CA VAL A 137 -6.46 -4.85 -13.61
C VAL A 137 -6.46 -5.06 -15.12
N LEU A 138 -5.91 -4.11 -15.89
CA LEU A 138 -5.86 -4.18 -17.36
C LEU A 138 -4.90 -5.26 -17.86
N LEU A 139 -3.72 -5.39 -17.23
CA LEU A 139 -2.69 -6.38 -17.59
C LEU A 139 -3.01 -7.80 -17.09
N ARG A 140 -4.06 -7.96 -16.28
CA ARG A 140 -4.54 -9.27 -15.80
C ARG A 140 -5.55 -9.92 -16.76
N ARG A 141 -5.80 -9.31 -17.93
CA ARG A 141 -6.47 -9.98 -19.05
C ARG A 141 -5.56 -11.04 -19.65
#